data_AF-A0A829R7V1-F1
#
_entry.id   AF-A0A829R7V1-F1
#
_cell.length_a   1.000
_cell.length_b   1.000
_cell.length_c   1.000
_cell.angle_alpha   90.00
_cell.angle_beta   90.00
_cell.angle_gamma   90.00
#
_symmetry.space_group_name_H-M   'P 1'
#
loop_
_entity.id
_entity.type
_entity.pdbx_description
1 polymer ?
#
loop_
_entity_poly.entity_id
_entity_poly.type
_entity_poly.pdbx_seq_one_letter_code
_entity_poly.pdbx_strand_id
1 'polypeptide(L)'
;MSPEGFKVSNVAPILGGNVTNIYVNSDASFVKIFRNLTITINQVKAEKLTAPTKKAPASDPQSYLNGKNGYVVTLDVSIQNRSNKDVIYKANEISLMNASKSVGGSLDNFVPDAYKLVGSKKDPFVFAPHKTARGLVTFTMDEATYDSIKNNTKIGVLNPDDFDNTLKDKDDDIVVPYNIH
;
A
#
# COMPACT_ATOMS: atom_id res chain seq x y z
N MET A 1 -1.44 12.27 -7.94
CA MET A 1 -0.72 11.47 -8.95
C MET A 1 -1.58 11.36 -10.19
N SER A 2 -1.00 11.47 -11.38
CA SER A 2 -1.72 11.21 -12.63
C SER A 2 -1.66 9.71 -12.98
N PRO A 3 -2.62 9.17 -13.75
CA PRO A 3 -2.59 7.78 -14.21
C PRO A 3 -1.29 7.41 -14.93
N GLU A 4 -0.81 8.27 -15.84
CA GLU A 4 0.44 8.00 -16.57
C GLU A 4 1.68 8.09 -15.67
N GLY A 5 1.71 9.03 -14.73
CA GLY A 5 2.80 9.11 -13.76
C GLY A 5 2.86 7.88 -12.86
N PHE A 6 1.72 7.31 -12.50
CA PHE A 6 1.63 6.13 -11.66
C PHE A 6 2.15 4.85 -12.34
N LYS A 7 2.03 4.74 -13.66
CA LYS A 7 2.56 3.61 -14.44
C LYS A 7 4.09 3.57 -14.48
N VAL A 8 4.78 4.67 -14.18
CA VAL A 8 6.24 4.72 -14.11
C VAL A 8 6.74 3.82 -12.98
N SER A 9 7.71 2.96 -13.26
CA SER A 9 8.24 2.01 -12.29
C SER A 9 9.07 2.70 -11.20
N ASN A 10 8.72 2.44 -9.95
CA ASN A 10 9.57 2.79 -8.80
C ASN A 10 10.57 1.67 -8.48
N VAL A 11 10.36 0.47 -9.01
CA VAL A 11 11.19 -0.72 -8.76
C VAL A 11 12.44 -0.72 -9.65
N ALA A 12 12.26 -0.43 -10.94
CA ALA A 12 13.35 -0.49 -11.93
C ALA A 12 14.55 0.43 -11.61
N PRO A 13 14.36 1.67 -11.11
CA PRO A 13 15.50 2.51 -10.71
C PRO A 13 16.36 1.87 -9.62
N ILE A 14 15.75 1.12 -8.70
CA ILE A 14 16.38 0.52 -7.51
C ILE A 14 17.01 -0.84 -7.86
N LEU A 15 16.27 -1.74 -8.49
CA LEU A 15 16.69 -3.13 -8.71
C LEU A 15 17.13 -3.46 -10.14
N GLY A 16 16.93 -2.55 -11.09
CA GLY A 16 17.20 -2.82 -12.50
C GLY A 16 16.36 -3.98 -13.02
N GLY A 17 16.98 -4.84 -13.84
CA GLY A 17 16.31 -5.99 -14.46
C GLY A 17 15.21 -5.59 -15.44
N ASN A 18 14.32 -6.55 -15.72
CA ASN A 18 13.12 -6.31 -16.50
C ASN A 18 11.93 -6.11 -15.57
N VAL A 19 11.33 -4.93 -15.62
CA VAL A 19 10.13 -4.60 -14.84
C VAL A 19 8.97 -4.32 -15.78
N THR A 20 7.87 -5.03 -15.61
CA THR A 20 6.67 -4.90 -16.44
C THR A 20 5.43 -4.71 -15.57
N ASN A 21 4.60 -3.73 -15.88
CA ASN A 21 3.26 -3.62 -15.32
C ASN A 21 2.41 -4.77 -15.88
N ILE A 22 2.07 -5.75 -15.05
CA ILE A 22 1.21 -6.87 -15.44
C ILE A 22 -0.27 -6.58 -15.19
N TYR A 23 -0.55 -5.59 -14.33
CA TYR A 23 -1.90 -5.10 -14.06
C TYR A 23 -1.84 -3.63 -13.67
N VAL A 24 -2.83 -2.86 -14.15
CA VAL A 24 -3.05 -1.47 -13.77
C VAL A 24 -4.55 -1.22 -13.73
N ASN A 25 -5.04 -0.72 -12.61
CA ASN A 25 -6.35 -0.09 -12.52
C ASN A 25 -6.16 1.39 -12.14
N SER A 26 -6.57 2.28 -13.04
CA SER A 26 -6.45 3.72 -12.88
C SER A 26 -7.72 4.38 -12.34
N ASP A 27 -8.75 3.60 -12.01
CA ASP A 27 -9.98 4.06 -11.38
C ASP A 27 -9.99 3.70 -9.89
N ALA A 28 -10.81 4.42 -9.11
CA ALA A 28 -10.97 4.16 -7.69
C ALA A 28 -11.54 2.74 -7.47
N SER A 29 -10.76 1.87 -6.84
CA SER A 29 -11.07 0.45 -6.68
C SER A 29 -11.63 0.11 -5.30
N PHE A 30 -11.52 1.03 -4.35
CA PHE A 30 -11.97 0.85 -2.97
C PHE A 30 -12.27 2.20 -2.32
N VAL A 31 -13.41 2.29 -1.65
CA VAL A 31 -13.75 3.41 -0.75
C VAL A 31 -14.37 2.83 0.50
N LYS A 32 -13.76 3.07 1.65
CA LYS A 32 -14.35 2.76 2.95
C LYS A 32 -14.47 4.02 3.79
N ILE A 33 -15.70 4.24 4.21
CA ILE A 33 -16.05 5.26 5.19
C ILE A 33 -16.08 4.59 6.56
N PHE A 34 -15.13 4.96 7.41
CA PHE A 34 -15.13 4.69 8.85
C PHE A 34 -15.74 5.87 9.60
N ARG A 35 -15.84 5.75 10.94
CA ARG A 35 -16.31 6.80 11.83
C ARG A 35 -15.60 8.14 11.60
N ASN A 36 -14.26 8.11 11.63
CA ASN A 36 -13.43 9.31 11.61
C ASN A 36 -12.69 9.54 10.28
N LEU A 37 -12.36 8.46 9.55
CA LEU A 37 -11.60 8.54 8.31
C LEU A 37 -12.40 7.99 7.11
N THR A 38 -12.16 8.57 5.94
CA THR A 38 -12.44 7.91 4.66
C THR A 38 -11.12 7.45 4.07
N ILE A 39 -11.03 6.16 3.75
CA ILE A 39 -9.87 5.56 3.08
C ILE A 39 -10.28 5.18 1.67
N THR A 40 -9.54 5.70 0.69
CA THR A 40 -9.77 5.45 -0.73
C THR A 40 -8.51 4.88 -1.36
N ILE A 41 -8.64 3.82 -2.15
CA ILE A 41 -7.58 3.40 -3.06
C ILE A 41 -7.93 3.99 -4.43
N ASN A 42 -7.15 5.00 -4.80
CA ASN A 42 -7.37 5.80 -5.99
C ASN A 42 -7.02 5.00 -7.25
N GLN A 43 -5.90 4.25 -7.19
CA GLN A 43 -5.33 3.47 -8.30
C GLN A 43 -4.45 2.34 -7.74
N VAL A 44 -4.27 1.28 -8.53
CA VAL A 44 -3.38 0.14 -8.20
C VAL A 44 -2.60 -0.32 -9.43
N LYS A 45 -1.35 -0.72 -9.21
CA LYS A 45 -0.55 -1.45 -10.21
C LYS A 45 0.15 -2.65 -9.58
N ALA A 46 0.37 -3.68 -10.39
CA ALA A 46 1.25 -4.79 -10.05
C ALA A 46 2.41 -4.86 -11.05
N GLU A 47 3.63 -4.75 -10.53
CA GLU A 47 4.86 -4.81 -11.32
C GLU A 47 5.51 -6.18 -11.13
N LYS A 48 5.79 -6.87 -12.24
CA LYS A 48 6.63 -8.08 -12.24
C LYS A 48 8.09 -7.68 -12.46
N LEU A 49 8.97 -8.11 -11.57
CA LEU A 49 10.41 -7.99 -11.70
C LEU A 49 11.01 -9.35 -12.09
N THR A 50 11.77 -9.39 -13.18
CA THR A 50 12.59 -10.54 -13.56
C THR A 50 14.04 -10.16 -13.79
N ALA A 51 14.93 -11.10 -13.46
CA ALA A 51 16.38 -10.95 -13.62
C ALA A 51 16.94 -9.61 -13.09
N PRO A 52 16.78 -9.29 -11.80
CA PRO A 52 17.29 -8.04 -11.22
C PRO A 52 18.81 -7.91 -11.43
N THR A 53 19.24 -6.74 -11.89
CA THR A 53 20.65 -6.45 -12.24
C THR A 53 21.35 -5.54 -11.25
N LYS A 54 20.60 -4.84 -10.39
CA LYS A 54 21.13 -4.05 -9.28
C LYS A 54 20.84 -4.76 -7.95
N LYS A 55 21.54 -4.32 -6.89
CA LYS A 55 21.33 -4.81 -5.53
C LYS A 55 21.10 -3.63 -4.60
N ALA A 56 19.98 -3.64 -3.89
CA ALA A 56 19.79 -2.75 -2.74
C ALA A 56 20.71 -3.21 -1.58
N PRO A 57 21.10 -2.31 -0.66
CA PRO A 57 21.87 -2.68 0.54
C PRO A 57 21.18 -3.79 1.33
N ALA A 58 21.92 -4.75 1.87
CA ALA A 58 21.32 -5.90 2.59
C ALA A 58 20.50 -5.51 3.83
N SER A 59 20.74 -4.32 4.40
CA SER A 59 19.96 -3.75 5.50
C SER A 59 18.65 -3.09 5.06
N ASP A 60 18.47 -2.85 3.76
CA ASP A 60 17.26 -2.26 3.19
C ASP A 60 16.22 -3.36 2.93
N PRO A 61 14.96 -3.25 3.40
CA PRO A 61 13.94 -4.25 3.12
C PRO A 61 13.68 -4.48 1.62
N GLN A 62 13.99 -3.50 0.75
CA GLN A 62 13.93 -3.65 -0.71
C GLN A 62 14.91 -4.72 -1.23
N SER A 63 15.96 -5.03 -0.47
CA SER A 63 16.91 -6.12 -0.76
C SER A 63 16.27 -7.49 -0.73
N TYR A 64 15.04 -7.62 -0.23
CA TYR A 64 14.27 -8.85 -0.31
C TYR A 64 14.21 -9.40 -1.73
N LEU A 65 14.18 -8.56 -2.77
CA LEU A 65 14.17 -9.01 -4.19
C LEU A 65 15.57 -9.03 -4.85
N ASN A 66 16.66 -8.88 -4.08
CA ASN A 66 18.00 -8.99 -4.63
C ASN A 66 18.25 -10.38 -5.22
N GLY A 67 18.58 -10.45 -6.50
CA GLY A 67 18.97 -11.69 -7.17
C GLY A 67 17.84 -12.71 -7.38
N LYS A 68 16.57 -12.33 -7.16
CA LYS A 68 15.42 -13.19 -7.46
C LYS A 68 14.27 -12.40 -8.08
N ASN A 69 13.45 -13.11 -8.85
CA ASN A 69 12.23 -12.56 -9.40
C ASN A 69 11.20 -12.30 -8.29
N GLY A 70 10.24 -11.43 -8.58
CA GLY A 70 9.14 -11.19 -7.67
C GLY A 70 8.17 -10.15 -8.20
N TYR A 71 7.32 -9.68 -7.31
CA TYR A 71 6.28 -8.72 -7.62
C TYR A 71 6.26 -7.59 -6.58
N VAL A 72 5.94 -6.40 -7.06
CA VAL A 72 5.62 -5.25 -6.20
C VAL A 72 4.25 -4.74 -6.60
N VAL A 73 3.28 -4.85 -5.69
CA VAL A 73 1.97 -4.21 -5.84
C VAL A 73 2.05 -2.85 -5.18
N THR A 74 1.62 -1.81 -5.88
CA THR A 74 1.60 -0.43 -5.37
C THR A 74 0.17 0.08 -5.38
N LEU A 75 -0.27 0.63 -4.25
CA LEU A 75 -1.55 1.33 -4.10
C LEU A 75 -1.30 2.83 -3.97
N ASP A 76 -2.05 3.63 -4.70
CA ASP A 76 -2.19 5.06 -4.44
C ASP A 76 -3.39 5.27 -3.51
N VAL A 77 -3.13 5.69 -2.29
CA VAL A 77 -4.11 5.76 -1.20
C VAL A 77 -4.36 7.22 -0.81
N SER A 78 -5.64 7.59 -0.65
CA SER A 78 -6.06 8.83 0.00
C SER A 78 -6.68 8.52 1.36
N ILE A 79 -6.29 9.27 2.40
CA ILE A 79 -6.89 9.21 3.72
C ILE A 79 -7.39 10.60 4.07
N GLN A 80 -8.71 10.72 4.19
CA GLN A 80 -9.38 11.96 4.59
C GLN A 80 -9.84 11.83 6.04
N ASN A 81 -9.36 12.73 6.91
CA ASN A 81 -9.93 12.90 8.24
C ASN A 81 -11.19 13.77 8.16
N ARG A 82 -12.32 13.20 8.58
CA ARG A 82 -13.64 13.87 8.59
C ARG A 82 -14.02 14.44 9.95
N SER A 83 -13.21 14.21 10.96
CA SER A 83 -13.46 14.64 12.33
C SER A 83 -12.87 16.02 12.61
N ASN A 84 -13.23 16.58 13.78
CA ASN A 84 -12.67 17.84 14.29
C ASN A 84 -11.38 17.65 15.10
N LYS A 85 -10.86 16.43 15.21
CA LYS A 85 -9.65 16.10 15.99
C LYS A 85 -8.61 15.40 15.13
N ASP A 86 -7.36 15.41 15.59
CA ASP A 86 -6.32 14.56 15.02
C ASP A 86 -6.72 13.08 15.15
N VAL A 87 -6.46 12.28 14.12
CA VAL A 87 -6.78 10.84 14.10
C VAL A 87 -5.53 10.07 13.69
N ILE A 88 -5.20 9.04 14.46
CA ILE A 88 -4.05 8.17 14.18
C ILE A 88 -4.48 7.08 13.18
N TYR A 89 -3.65 6.81 12.19
CA TYR A 89 -3.82 5.66 11.31
C TYR A 89 -2.48 5.15 10.76
N LYS A 90 -2.31 3.83 10.73
CA LYS A 90 -1.11 3.17 10.24
C LYS A 90 -1.40 2.41 8.96
N ALA A 91 -1.28 3.10 7.82
CA ALA A 91 -1.56 2.50 6.51
C ALA A 91 -0.58 1.38 6.10
N ASN A 92 0.58 1.26 6.76
CA ASN A 92 1.47 0.10 6.63
C ASN A 92 0.86 -1.19 7.21
N GLU A 93 -0.21 -1.11 8.00
CA GLU A 93 -0.95 -2.28 8.51
C GLU A 93 -2.06 -2.76 7.55
N ILE A 94 -2.26 -2.06 6.42
CA ILE A 94 -3.04 -2.60 5.30
C ILE A 94 -2.32 -3.86 4.78
N SER A 95 -3.08 -4.90 4.44
CA SER A 95 -2.55 -6.19 4.00
C SER A 95 -3.26 -6.73 2.76
N LEU A 96 -2.52 -7.43 1.91
CA LEU A 96 -3.06 -8.25 0.83
C LEU A 96 -2.97 -9.71 1.24
N MET A 97 -4.07 -10.46 1.12
CA MET A 97 -4.14 -11.81 1.66
C MET A 97 -5.05 -12.74 0.86
N ASN A 98 -4.87 -14.03 1.07
CA ASN A 98 -5.88 -15.06 0.81
C ASN A 98 -6.06 -15.91 2.08
N ALA A 99 -6.71 -17.08 1.99
CA ALA A 99 -6.90 -17.96 3.15
C ALA A 99 -5.61 -18.53 3.78
N SER A 100 -4.48 -18.47 3.07
CA SER A 100 -3.23 -19.17 3.41
C SER A 100 -2.01 -18.24 3.63
N LYS A 101 -2.02 -17.05 3.02
CA LYS A 101 -0.89 -16.12 3.03
C LYS A 101 -1.39 -14.69 3.21
N SER A 102 -0.59 -13.89 3.90
CA SER A 102 -0.80 -12.44 4.06
C SER A 102 0.52 -11.70 3.81
N VAL A 103 0.42 -10.56 3.14
CA VAL A 103 1.54 -9.65 2.84
C VAL A 103 1.18 -8.28 3.41
N GLY A 104 1.98 -7.81 4.36
CA GLY A 104 1.83 -6.48 4.95
C GLY A 104 2.31 -5.37 4.02
N GLY A 105 1.72 -4.19 4.17
CA GLY A 105 2.09 -2.99 3.43
C GLY A 105 3.37 -2.33 3.94
N SER A 106 3.98 -1.50 3.09
CA SER A 106 5.08 -0.61 3.44
C SER A 106 4.79 0.79 2.92
N LEU A 107 5.20 1.80 3.70
CA LEU A 107 5.16 3.21 3.31
C LEU A 107 6.50 3.72 2.76
N ASP A 108 7.52 2.85 2.71
CA ASP A 108 8.89 3.22 2.36
C ASP A 108 9.46 2.37 1.21
N ASN A 109 9.16 1.07 1.16
CA ASN A 109 9.74 0.17 0.16
C ASN A 109 9.27 0.57 -1.25
N PHE A 110 10.19 0.94 -2.13
CA PHE A 110 9.85 1.41 -3.48
C PHE A 110 8.87 2.60 -3.51
N VAL A 111 8.86 3.41 -2.44
CA VAL A 111 8.07 4.64 -2.35
C VAL A 111 9.03 5.83 -2.42
N PRO A 112 9.02 6.62 -3.52
CA PRO A 112 9.81 7.84 -3.59
C PRO A 112 9.35 8.86 -2.55
N ASP A 113 10.29 9.67 -2.02
CA ASP A 113 10.00 10.64 -0.94
C ASP A 113 8.84 11.60 -1.27
N ALA A 114 8.74 12.04 -2.53
CA ALA A 114 7.68 12.93 -3.00
C ALA A 114 6.27 12.30 -2.93
N TYR A 115 6.17 10.99 -2.74
CA TYR A 115 4.92 10.24 -2.75
C TYR A 115 4.66 9.47 -1.43
N LYS A 116 5.42 9.76 -0.37
CA LYS A 116 5.13 9.22 0.96
C LYS A 116 3.78 9.69 1.47
N LEU A 117 3.03 8.77 2.09
CA LEU A 117 1.79 9.11 2.78
C LEU A 117 2.12 9.77 4.12
N VAL A 118 1.79 11.05 4.25
CA VAL A 118 2.10 11.84 5.44
C VAL A 118 0.83 12.54 5.93
N GLY A 119 0.29 12.11 7.07
CA GLY A 119 -0.90 12.70 7.70
C GLY A 119 -0.65 14.10 8.25
N SER A 120 0.52 14.34 8.84
CA SER A 120 0.94 15.64 9.35
C SER A 120 2.46 15.81 9.34
N LYS A 121 2.94 17.05 9.47
CA LYS A 121 4.39 17.34 9.57
C LYS A 121 5.04 16.85 10.87
N LYS A 122 4.25 16.70 11.94
CA LYS A 122 4.77 16.30 13.26
C LYS A 122 4.88 14.78 13.37
N ASP A 123 3.88 14.09 12.83
CA ASP A 123 3.81 12.63 12.83
C ASP A 123 3.10 12.18 11.53
N PRO A 124 3.75 11.36 10.68
CA PRO A 124 3.17 10.89 9.43
C PRO A 124 1.91 10.02 9.64
N PHE A 125 1.73 9.41 10.82
CA PHE A 125 0.56 8.60 11.14
C PHE A 125 -0.60 9.40 11.75
N VAL A 126 -0.41 10.68 12.05
CA VAL A 126 -1.46 11.55 12.59
C VAL A 126 -2.05 12.38 11.47
N PHE A 127 -3.33 12.18 11.17
CA PHE A 127 -4.05 12.89 10.11
C PHE A 127 -4.79 14.09 10.69
N ALA A 128 -4.46 15.28 10.21
CA ALA A 128 -5.04 16.53 10.71
C ALA A 128 -6.54 16.68 10.37
N PRO A 129 -7.35 17.36 11.21
CA PRO A 129 -8.79 17.55 11.00
C PRO A 129 -9.11 18.10 9.62
N HIS A 130 -10.11 17.52 8.96
CA HIS A 130 -10.62 17.96 7.65
C HIS A 130 -9.58 18.00 6.52
N LYS A 131 -8.43 17.35 6.69
CA LYS A 131 -7.38 17.23 5.67
C LYS A 131 -7.45 15.87 4.98
N THR A 132 -7.01 15.86 3.73
CA THR A 132 -6.75 14.65 2.97
C THR A 132 -5.25 14.55 2.70
N ALA A 133 -4.65 13.44 3.08
CA ALA A 133 -3.31 13.07 2.67
C ALA A 133 -3.40 11.99 1.58
N ARG A 134 -2.51 12.05 0.60
CA ARG A 134 -2.42 11.07 -0.49
C ARG A 134 -0.97 10.62 -0.65
N GLY A 135 -0.77 9.31 -0.81
CA GLY A 135 0.56 8.72 -0.93
C GLY A 135 0.50 7.24 -1.29
N LEU A 136 1.67 6.59 -1.33
CA LEU A 136 1.79 5.21 -1.77
C LEU A 136 1.89 4.21 -0.60
N VAL A 137 1.32 3.03 -0.82
CA VAL A 137 1.54 1.82 0.00
C VAL A 137 1.97 0.69 -0.94
N THR A 138 3.05 -0.01 -0.60
CA THR A 138 3.61 -1.09 -1.44
C THR A 138 3.59 -2.43 -0.74
N PHE A 139 3.51 -3.50 -1.53
CA PHE A 139 3.52 -4.89 -1.09
C PHE A 139 4.54 -5.65 -1.93
N THR A 140 5.60 -6.11 -1.28
CA THR A 140 6.72 -6.81 -1.95
C THR A 140 6.58 -8.32 -1.69
N MET A 141 6.67 -9.12 -2.75
CA MET A 141 6.49 -10.57 -2.64
C MET A 141 7.32 -11.33 -3.69
N ASP A 142 7.66 -12.58 -3.37
CA ASP A 142 8.25 -13.50 -4.35
C ASP A 142 7.18 -14.06 -5.31
N GLU A 143 7.62 -14.78 -6.35
CA GLU A 143 6.72 -15.34 -7.35
C GLU A 143 5.70 -16.31 -6.74
N ALA A 144 6.15 -17.20 -5.84
CA ALA A 144 5.29 -18.20 -5.19
C ALA A 144 4.21 -17.58 -4.29
N THR A 145 4.47 -16.41 -3.71
CA THR A 145 3.48 -15.68 -2.90
C THR A 145 2.49 -14.95 -3.77
N TYR A 146 2.94 -14.25 -4.81
CA TYR A 146 2.03 -13.59 -5.77
C TYR A 146 1.10 -14.61 -6.44
N ASP A 147 1.64 -15.70 -6.96
CA ASP A 147 0.86 -16.73 -7.66
C ASP A 147 -0.16 -17.41 -6.75
N SER A 148 0.13 -17.51 -5.45
CA SER A 148 -0.80 -18.05 -4.46
C SER A 148 -1.98 -17.11 -4.20
N ILE A 149 -1.75 -15.80 -4.11
CA ILE A 149 -2.79 -14.85 -3.71
C ILE A 149 -3.60 -14.29 -4.88
N LYS A 150 -3.00 -14.10 -6.07
CA LYS A 150 -3.55 -13.27 -7.15
C LYS A 150 -5.03 -13.55 -7.48
N ASN A 151 -5.42 -14.82 -7.64
CA ASN A 151 -6.77 -15.20 -8.09
C ASN A 151 -7.88 -14.99 -7.03
N ASN A 152 -7.54 -14.93 -5.75
CA ASN A 152 -8.50 -14.79 -4.63
C ASN A 152 -7.98 -13.78 -3.61
N THR A 153 -7.36 -12.70 -4.09
CA THR A 153 -6.81 -11.67 -3.21
C THR A 153 -7.94 -10.94 -2.50
N LYS A 154 -7.73 -10.73 -1.21
CA LYS A 154 -8.51 -9.83 -0.38
C LYS A 154 -7.59 -8.72 0.12
N ILE A 155 -8.16 -7.55 0.33
CA ILE A 155 -7.50 -6.47 1.04
C ILE A 155 -8.06 -6.38 2.46
N GLY A 156 -7.16 -6.38 3.44
CA GLY A 156 -7.44 -6.11 4.84
C GLY A 156 -7.10 -4.67 5.16
N VAL A 157 -8.08 -3.92 5.67
CA VAL A 157 -7.94 -2.52 6.07
C VAL A 157 -8.42 -2.41 7.51
N LEU A 158 -7.48 -2.13 8.42
CA LEU A 158 -7.80 -2.02 9.84
C LEU A 158 -8.68 -0.81 10.12
N ASN A 159 -9.49 -0.90 11.16
CA ASN A 159 -10.31 0.21 11.60
C ASN A 159 -9.43 1.31 12.21
N PRO A 160 -9.63 2.59 11.88
CA PRO A 160 -8.91 3.68 12.54
C PRO A 160 -9.10 3.73 14.06
N ASP A 161 -10.24 3.24 14.55
CA ASP A 161 -10.53 3.17 15.99
C ASP A 161 -9.65 2.14 16.72
N ASP A 162 -8.99 1.22 16.01
CA ASP A 162 -8.01 0.31 16.60
C ASP A 162 -6.78 1.03 17.14
N PHE A 163 -6.47 2.20 16.57
CA PHE A 163 -5.36 3.04 17.01
C PHE A 163 -5.75 4.08 18.07
N ASP A 164 -7.02 4.18 18.43
CA ASP A 164 -7.51 5.05 19.51
C ASP A 164 -7.83 4.21 20.77
N ASN A 165 -6.86 4.13 21.68
CA ASN A 165 -6.98 3.38 22.94
C ASN A 165 -8.03 3.96 23.91
N THR A 166 -8.62 5.13 23.60
CA THR A 166 -9.67 5.73 24.43
C THR A 166 -11.07 5.23 24.09
N LEU A 167 -11.24 4.60 22.92
CA LEU A 167 -12.51 4.04 22.46
C LEU A 167 -12.74 2.64 23.02
N LYS A 168 -13.92 2.43 23.62
CA LYS A 168 -14.36 1.14 24.16
C LYS A 168 -15.11 0.29 23.14
N ASP A 169 -15.85 0.94 22.25
CA ASP A 169 -16.60 0.31 21.17
C ASP A 169 -15.95 0.68 19.83
N LYS A 170 -15.36 -0.33 19.20
CA LYS A 170 -14.66 -0.21 17.92
C LYS A 170 -15.50 -0.84 16.83
N ASP A 171 -15.56 -0.16 15.70
CA ASP A 171 -16.17 -0.71 14.48
C ASP A 171 -15.23 -1.81 13.92
N ASP A 172 -15.77 -2.75 13.14
CA ASP A 172 -14.98 -3.88 12.61
C ASP A 172 -13.93 -3.46 11.58
N ASP A 173 -12.87 -4.26 11.49
CA ASP A 173 -11.93 -4.30 10.37
C ASP A 173 -12.64 -4.69 9.07
N ILE A 174 -12.08 -4.25 7.95
CA ILE A 174 -12.63 -4.57 6.63
C ILE A 174 -11.71 -5.55 5.90
N VAL A 175 -12.28 -6.69 5.51
CA VAL A 175 -11.63 -7.67 4.64
C VAL A 175 -12.54 -7.95 3.46
N VAL A 176 -12.16 -7.47 2.27
CA VAL A 176 -12.99 -7.58 1.05
C VAL A 176 -12.18 -8.10 -0.14
N PRO A 177 -12.81 -8.75 -1.12
CA PRO A 177 -12.15 -9.11 -2.38
C PRO A 177 -11.48 -7.90 -3.03
N TYR A 178 -10.29 -8.09 -3.59
CA TYR A 178 -9.53 -7.02 -4.20
C TYR A 178 -8.67 -7.53 -5.36
N ASN A 179 -8.79 -6.89 -6.54
CA ASN A 179 -8.09 -7.37 -7.74
C ASN A 179 -6.71 -6.72 -7.92
N ILE A 180 -5.71 -7.55 -8.21
CA ILE A 180 -4.31 -7.19 -8.44
C ILE A 180 -3.70 -7.82 -9.70
N HIS A 181 -4.52 -8.41 -10.59
CA HIS A 181 -4.10 -9.05 -11.84
C HIS A 181 -5.13 -8.88 -12.97
#